data_AF-A0A7J7HJQ2-F1
#
_entry.id   AF-A0A7J7HJQ2-F1
#
_cell.length_a   1.000
_cell.length_b   1.000
_cell.length_c   1.000
_cell.angle_alpha   90.00
_cell.angle_beta   90.00
_cell.angle_gamma   90.00
#
_symmetry.space_group_name_H-M   'P 1'
#
loop_
_entity.id
_entity.type
_entity.pdbx_description
1 polymer ?
#
loop_
_entity_poly.entity_id
_entity_poly.type
_entity_poly.pdbx_seq_one_letter_code
_entity_poly.pdbx_strand_id
1 'polypeptide(L)'
;MSTRNFKKATSLFLDSISTFTTYELFPYDNFIFYTVLTSIISLDRVSLKQKVVDAPEIFIVIGKIPHLLEFLNSLYDCQYNWPDGANKIGPLFASPLPVYMREVRTVVYSQFLESYKSVTIEAMAKAFGVTVEFIDLELSRFIAAGKLHCKIDKVAGVLETNRPDAKNALYQATIKQGDFLLNRIQKLSRVLLFATALHCRKK
;
A
#
# COMPACT_ATOMS: atom_id res chain seq x y z
N MET A 1 -11.46 9.50 0.05
CA MET A 1 -10.09 10.02 0.31
C MET A 1 -9.92 10.73 1.65
N SER A 2 -10.90 11.52 2.12
CA SER A 2 -10.81 12.30 3.39
C SER A 2 -10.41 11.48 4.63
N THR A 3 -10.91 10.24 4.75
CA THR A 3 -10.60 9.33 5.88
C THR A 3 -9.40 8.40 5.65
N ARG A 4 -8.58 8.64 4.60
CA ARG A 4 -7.39 7.84 4.23
C ARG A 4 -7.61 6.33 4.00
N ASN A 5 -8.85 5.86 3.94
CA ASN A 5 -9.16 4.47 3.64
C ASN A 5 -9.22 4.25 2.12
N PHE A 6 -8.06 4.03 1.49
CA PHE A 6 -7.96 3.85 0.04
C PHE A 6 -8.57 2.53 -0.42
N LYS A 7 -8.37 1.43 0.31
CA LYS A 7 -8.87 0.10 -0.09
C LYS A 7 -10.38 0.06 -0.29
N LYS A 8 -11.13 0.59 0.68
CA LYS A 8 -12.60 0.66 0.59
C LYS A 8 -13.06 1.64 -0.47
N ALA A 9 -12.34 2.75 -0.65
CA ALA A 9 -12.66 3.73 -1.68
C ALA A 9 -12.51 3.12 -3.09
N THR A 10 -11.41 2.41 -3.34
CA THR A 10 -11.14 1.75 -4.62
C THR A 10 -12.25 0.77 -5.01
N SER A 11 -12.70 -0.10 -4.09
CA SER A 11 -13.77 -1.04 -4.41
C SER A 11 -15.08 -0.32 -4.78
N LEU A 12 -15.47 0.67 -3.99
CA LEU A 12 -16.69 1.46 -4.25
C LEU A 12 -16.61 2.24 -5.56
N PHE A 13 -15.44 2.80 -5.88
CA PHE A 13 -15.23 3.54 -7.11
C PHE A 13 -15.30 2.64 -8.34
N LEU A 14 -14.67 1.46 -8.30
CA LEU A 14 -14.71 0.48 -9.39
C LEU A 14 -16.13 -0.04 -9.65
N ASP A 15 -16.91 -0.29 -8.60
CA ASP A 15 -18.29 -0.75 -8.74
C ASP A 15 -19.22 0.34 -9.30
N SER A 16 -18.89 1.61 -9.06
CA SER A 16 -19.72 2.76 -9.45
C SER A 16 -19.42 3.30 -10.85
N ILE A 17 -18.42 2.78 -11.58
CA ILE A 17 -18.06 3.26 -12.93
C ILE A 17 -19.21 3.06 -13.92
N SER A 18 -19.80 1.86 -13.91
CA SER A 18 -20.86 1.48 -14.85
C SER A 18 -22.19 2.21 -14.63
N THR A 19 -22.40 2.81 -13.45
CA THR A 19 -23.69 3.42 -13.03
C THR A 19 -23.57 4.91 -12.72
N PHE A 20 -22.45 5.55 -13.08
CA PHE A 20 -22.21 6.93 -12.73
C PHE A 20 -23.16 7.89 -13.47
N THR A 21 -24.00 8.59 -12.71
CA THR A 21 -25.02 9.52 -13.24
C THR A 21 -25.04 10.88 -12.53
N THR A 22 -24.23 11.06 -11.48
CA THR A 22 -24.27 12.24 -10.61
C THR A 22 -23.30 13.33 -11.08
N TYR A 23 -23.64 14.04 -12.15
CA TYR A 23 -22.83 15.16 -12.66
C TYR A 23 -22.83 16.40 -11.74
N GLU A 24 -23.70 16.45 -10.74
CA GLU A 24 -23.79 17.55 -9.76
C GLU A 24 -22.64 17.54 -8.73
N LEU A 25 -22.05 16.38 -8.46
CA LEU A 25 -20.97 16.24 -7.48
C LEU A 25 -19.60 16.50 -8.12
N PHE A 26 -19.33 15.89 -9.26
CA PHE A 26 -18.12 16.08 -10.04
C PHE A 26 -18.33 15.65 -11.50
N PRO A 27 -17.59 16.25 -12.45
CA PRO A 27 -17.61 15.77 -13.83
C PRO A 27 -17.03 14.36 -13.91
N TYR A 28 -17.49 13.58 -14.90
CA TYR A 28 -17.06 12.20 -15.11
C TYR A 28 -15.53 12.07 -15.27
N ASP A 29 -14.88 13.07 -15.87
CA ASP A 29 -13.42 13.07 -16.02
C ASP A 29 -12.69 13.06 -14.65
N ASN A 30 -13.18 13.84 -13.69
CA ASN A 30 -12.63 13.87 -12.33
C ASN A 30 -12.94 12.58 -11.56
N PHE A 31 -14.09 11.95 -11.84
CA PHE A 31 -14.43 10.66 -11.26
C PHE A 31 -13.39 9.61 -11.62
N ILE A 32 -13.16 9.44 -12.93
CA ILE A 32 -12.22 8.45 -13.46
C ILE A 32 -10.81 8.74 -12.94
N PHE A 33 -10.43 10.01 -12.89
CA PHE A 33 -9.16 10.42 -12.30
C PHE A 33 -8.96 9.92 -10.86
N TYR A 34 -9.96 10.10 -9.98
CA TYR A 34 -9.88 9.62 -8.59
C TYR A 34 -9.94 8.10 -8.49
N THR A 35 -10.73 7.44 -9.35
CA THR A 35 -10.79 5.98 -9.44
C THR A 35 -9.43 5.40 -9.80
N VAL A 36 -8.73 5.98 -10.79
CA VAL A 36 -7.38 5.54 -11.19
C VAL A 36 -6.37 5.75 -10.06
N LEU A 37 -6.33 6.95 -9.44
CA LEU A 37 -5.42 7.24 -8.32
C LEU A 37 -5.60 6.28 -7.13
N THR A 38 -6.86 6.06 -6.71
CA THR A 38 -7.13 5.13 -5.60
C THR A 38 -6.80 3.69 -5.97
N SER A 39 -6.99 3.31 -7.23
CA SER A 39 -6.63 1.99 -7.74
C SER A 39 -5.13 1.73 -7.72
N ILE A 40 -4.30 2.71 -8.07
CA ILE A 40 -2.83 2.60 -8.04
C ILE A 40 -2.31 2.28 -6.64
N ILE A 41 -2.91 2.84 -5.59
CA ILE A 41 -2.49 2.59 -4.21
C ILE A 41 -2.96 1.22 -3.70
N SER A 42 -4.17 0.80 -4.08
CA SER A 42 -4.84 -0.32 -3.41
C SER A 42 -4.72 -1.66 -4.14
N LEU A 43 -4.61 -1.66 -5.46
CA LEU A 43 -4.64 -2.89 -6.24
C LEU A 43 -3.23 -3.44 -6.44
N ASP A 44 -3.13 -4.76 -6.50
CA ASP A 44 -1.95 -5.46 -7.01
C ASP A 44 -1.83 -5.30 -8.53
N ARG A 45 -0.64 -5.55 -9.06
CA ARG A 45 -0.32 -5.34 -10.49
C ARG A 45 -1.25 -6.10 -11.43
N VAL A 46 -1.67 -7.32 -11.07
CA VAL A 46 -2.54 -8.15 -11.91
C VAL A 46 -3.95 -7.58 -11.93
N SER A 47 -4.51 -7.28 -10.76
CA SER A 47 -5.84 -6.65 -10.66
C SER A 47 -5.88 -5.26 -11.27
N LEU A 48 -4.79 -4.48 -11.17
CA LEU A 48 -4.70 -3.15 -11.78
C LEU A 48 -4.79 -3.25 -13.31
N LYS A 49 -4.11 -4.23 -13.92
CA LYS A 49 -4.21 -4.47 -15.36
C LYS A 49 -5.64 -4.76 -15.78
N GLN A 50 -6.26 -5.75 -15.14
CA GLN A 50 -7.60 -6.22 -15.50
C GLN A 50 -8.69 -5.16 -15.30
N LYS A 51 -8.63 -4.41 -14.20
CA LYS A 51 -9.71 -3.49 -13.81
C LYS A 51 -9.53 -2.06 -14.28
N VAL A 52 -8.30 -1.64 -14.60
CA VAL A 52 -7.99 -0.24 -14.91
C VAL A 52 -7.35 -0.10 -16.29
N VAL A 53 -6.28 -0.85 -16.58
CA VAL A 53 -5.54 -0.72 -17.84
C VAL A 53 -6.37 -1.23 -19.02
N ASP A 54 -6.98 -2.40 -18.88
CA ASP A 54 -7.72 -3.08 -19.94
C ASP A 54 -9.20 -2.63 -19.99
N ALA A 55 -9.64 -1.75 -19.07
CA ALA A 55 -11.01 -1.28 -18.97
C ALA A 55 -11.31 -0.15 -20.00
N PRO A 56 -12.23 -0.38 -20.97
CA PRO A 56 -12.46 0.56 -22.06
C PRO A 56 -13.08 1.89 -21.59
N GLU A 57 -13.95 1.84 -20.58
CA GLU A 57 -14.61 3.02 -19.99
C GLU A 57 -13.61 4.02 -19.43
N ILE A 58 -12.51 3.50 -18.86
CA ILE A 58 -11.44 4.29 -18.27
C ILE A 58 -10.50 4.80 -19.37
N PHE A 59 -10.14 3.95 -20.33
CA PHE A 59 -9.20 4.30 -21.40
C PHE A 59 -9.65 5.50 -22.25
N ILE A 60 -10.95 5.60 -22.56
CA ILE A 60 -11.54 6.71 -23.35
C ILE A 60 -11.36 8.06 -22.65
N VAL A 61 -11.44 8.08 -21.32
CA VAL A 61 -11.38 9.30 -20.51
C VAL A 61 -9.94 9.65 -20.15
N ILE A 62 -9.09 8.65 -19.89
CA ILE A 62 -7.67 8.85 -19.57
C ILE A 62 -6.96 9.63 -20.70
N GLY A 63 -7.29 9.37 -21.96
CA GLY A 63 -6.69 10.08 -23.10
C GLY A 63 -6.95 11.60 -23.11
N LYS A 64 -7.98 12.07 -22.39
CA LYS A 64 -8.30 13.51 -22.26
C LYS A 64 -7.49 14.20 -21.17
N ILE A 65 -7.00 13.44 -20.18
CA ILE A 65 -6.27 13.98 -19.04
C ILE A 65 -4.77 13.89 -19.33
N PRO A 66 -4.05 15.03 -19.42
CA PRO A 66 -2.63 15.01 -19.69
C PRO A 66 -1.87 14.28 -18.57
N HIS A 67 -0.84 13.53 -18.94
CA HIS A 67 0.12 12.83 -18.05
C HIS A 67 -0.40 11.66 -17.20
N LEU A 68 -1.72 11.44 -17.06
CA LEU A 68 -2.24 10.31 -16.28
C LEU A 68 -1.94 8.96 -16.93
N LEU A 69 -2.12 8.86 -18.26
CA LEU A 69 -1.83 7.63 -19.02
C LEU A 69 -0.36 7.25 -18.92
N GLU A 70 0.52 8.24 -19.12
CA GLU A 70 1.97 8.07 -19.03
C GLU A 70 2.39 7.63 -17.63
N PHE A 71 1.77 8.20 -16.59
CA PHE A 71 2.01 7.80 -15.21
C PHE A 71 1.56 6.36 -14.90
N LEU A 72 0.40 5.94 -15.39
CA LEU A 72 -0.11 4.59 -15.19
C LEU A 72 0.70 3.55 -15.97
N ASN A 73 1.06 3.85 -17.23
CA ASN A 73 1.88 2.97 -18.04
C ASN A 73 3.32 2.88 -17.52
N SER A 74 3.95 3.98 -17.11
CA SER A 74 5.30 3.95 -16.52
C SER A 74 5.37 3.11 -15.24
N LEU A 75 4.34 3.17 -14.39
CA LEU A 75 4.24 2.31 -13.20
C LEU A 75 4.07 0.83 -13.58
N TYR A 76 3.28 0.55 -14.61
CA TYR A 76 3.06 -0.81 -15.10
C TYR A 76 4.29 -1.42 -15.80
N ASP A 77 4.99 -0.63 -16.61
CA ASP A 77 6.21 -0.98 -17.35
C ASP A 77 7.47 -0.93 -16.47
N CYS A 78 7.32 -0.60 -15.19
CA CYS A 78 8.40 -0.50 -14.20
C CYS A 78 9.48 0.54 -14.56
N GLN A 79 9.10 1.59 -15.28
CA GLN A 79 9.98 2.71 -15.61
C GLN A 79 9.81 3.80 -14.54
N TYR A 80 10.62 3.73 -13.49
CA TYR A 80 10.47 4.61 -12.32
C TYR A 80 11.19 5.95 -12.42
N ASN A 81 11.97 6.16 -13.49
CA ASN A 81 12.49 7.47 -13.83
C ASN A 81 11.36 8.27 -14.49
N TRP A 82 10.38 8.70 -13.70
CA TRP A 82 9.31 9.56 -14.18
C TRP A 82 9.76 11.02 -13.97
N PRO A 83 10.11 11.75 -15.04
CA PRO A 83 10.49 13.16 -14.92
C PRO A 83 9.23 13.98 -14.61
N ASP A 84 9.17 14.62 -13.44
CA ASP A 84 8.25 15.72 -13.10
C ASP A 84 6.71 15.47 -13.15
N GLY A 85 6.23 14.29 -13.56
CA GLY A 85 4.80 13.98 -13.76
C GLY A 85 3.91 14.18 -12.52
N ALA A 86 4.26 13.61 -11.37
CA ALA A 86 3.46 13.71 -10.14
C ALA A 86 3.32 15.14 -9.58
N ASN A 87 4.29 16.04 -9.83
CA ASN A 87 4.17 17.45 -9.45
C ASN A 87 3.21 18.20 -10.37
N LYS A 88 3.08 17.78 -11.64
CA LYS A 88 2.15 18.35 -12.63
C LYS A 88 0.71 17.85 -12.49
N ILE A 89 0.49 16.70 -11.84
CA ILE A 89 -0.86 16.19 -11.49
C ILE A 89 -1.47 16.97 -10.30
N GLY A 90 -0.65 17.79 -9.62
CA GLY A 90 -0.99 18.62 -8.46
C GLY A 90 -2.30 19.44 -8.50
N PRO A 91 -2.72 20.04 -9.64
CA PRO A 91 -3.90 20.92 -9.66
C PRO A 91 -5.24 20.22 -9.42
N LEU A 92 -5.31 18.89 -9.59
CA LEU A 92 -6.57 18.13 -9.52
C LEU A 92 -6.77 17.42 -8.16
N PHE A 93 -5.86 17.63 -7.20
CA PHE A 93 -5.96 17.01 -5.88
C PHE A 93 -6.75 17.87 -4.89
N ALA A 94 -7.90 17.35 -4.43
CA ALA A 94 -8.59 17.90 -3.25
C ALA A 94 -7.93 17.50 -1.90
N SER A 95 -6.93 16.61 -1.92
CA SER A 95 -6.22 16.09 -0.74
C SER A 95 -4.74 16.50 -0.77
N PRO A 96 -4.02 16.61 0.37
CA PRO A 96 -2.60 16.95 0.37
C PRO A 96 -1.77 15.95 -0.45
N LEU A 97 -1.28 16.42 -1.61
CA LEU A 97 -0.40 15.69 -2.54
C LEU A 97 0.74 14.90 -1.84
N PRO A 98 1.40 15.41 -0.78
CA PRO A 98 2.50 14.69 -0.13
C PRO A 98 2.10 13.36 0.51
N VAL A 99 0.87 13.27 1.05
CA VAL A 99 0.39 12.05 1.70
C VAL A 99 0.12 10.97 0.66
N TYR A 100 -0.49 11.35 -0.45
CA TYR A 100 -0.73 10.43 -1.58
C TYR A 100 0.59 9.92 -2.16
N MET A 101 1.54 10.82 -2.44
CA MET A 101 2.84 10.43 -3.01
C MET A 101 3.68 9.57 -2.08
N ARG A 102 3.47 9.65 -0.76
CA ARG A 102 4.10 8.76 0.21
C ARG A 102 3.55 7.33 0.11
N GLU A 103 2.24 7.18 -0.10
CA GLU A 103 1.63 5.85 -0.29
C GLU A 103 2.03 5.24 -1.64
N VAL A 104 2.01 6.02 -2.72
CA VAL A 104 2.49 5.56 -4.05
C VAL A 104 3.94 5.07 -3.99
N ARG A 105 4.83 5.83 -3.35
CA ARG A 105 6.23 5.40 -3.19
C ARG A 105 6.37 4.08 -2.45
N THR A 106 5.51 3.83 -1.46
CA THR A 106 5.51 2.53 -0.75
C THR A 106 5.18 1.39 -1.72
N VAL A 107 4.16 1.55 -2.56
CA VAL A 107 3.76 0.55 -3.57
C VAL A 107 4.88 0.32 -4.58
N VAL A 108 5.44 1.40 -5.13
CA VAL A 108 6.52 1.35 -6.12
C VAL A 108 7.77 0.67 -5.58
N TYR A 109 8.21 0.99 -4.35
CA TYR A 109 9.35 0.30 -3.74
C TYR A 109 9.06 -1.17 -3.44
N SER A 110 7.84 -1.49 -3.00
CA SER A 110 7.43 -2.88 -2.80
C SER A 110 7.48 -3.66 -4.12
N GLN A 111 6.96 -3.09 -5.20
CA GLN A 111 6.96 -3.70 -6.54
C GLN A 111 8.37 -3.92 -7.07
N PHE A 112 9.28 -2.96 -6.91
CA PHE A 112 10.67 -3.12 -7.30
C PHE A 112 11.39 -4.20 -6.49
N LEU A 113 11.19 -4.22 -5.17
CA LEU A 113 11.81 -5.21 -4.29
C LEU A 113 11.23 -6.61 -4.48
N GLU A 114 9.98 -6.74 -4.94
CA GLU A 114 9.34 -8.04 -5.15
C GLU A 114 10.07 -8.90 -6.18
N SER A 115 10.68 -8.31 -7.22
CA SER A 115 11.44 -9.06 -8.23
C SER A 115 12.80 -9.57 -7.75
N TYR A 116 13.32 -9.06 -6.62
CA TYR A 116 14.69 -9.33 -6.20
C TYR A 116 14.76 -9.89 -4.77
N LYS A 117 15.65 -10.86 -4.55
CA LYS A 117 16.01 -11.32 -3.20
C LYS A 117 16.98 -10.36 -2.51
N SER A 118 17.93 -9.82 -3.28
CA SER A 118 18.95 -8.88 -2.82
C SER A 118 19.28 -7.89 -3.94
N VAL A 119 19.40 -6.60 -3.63
CA VAL A 119 19.72 -5.53 -4.61
C VAL A 119 20.70 -4.54 -4.01
N THR A 120 21.65 -4.04 -4.79
CA THR A 120 22.54 -2.96 -4.34
C THR A 120 21.78 -1.63 -4.30
N ILE A 121 22.05 -0.80 -3.28
CA ILE A 121 21.36 0.50 -3.12
C ILE A 121 21.65 1.42 -4.32
N GLU A 122 22.84 1.31 -4.91
CA GLU A 122 23.24 2.07 -6.11
C GLU A 122 22.41 1.73 -7.34
N ALA A 123 22.12 0.44 -7.58
CA ALA A 123 21.31 0.03 -8.72
C ALA A 123 19.86 0.51 -8.56
N MET A 124 19.35 0.47 -7.32
CA MET A 124 18.04 1.02 -6.99
C MET A 124 18.03 2.54 -7.22
N ALA A 125 19.02 3.27 -6.70
CA ALA A 125 19.18 4.71 -6.89
C ALA A 125 19.21 5.12 -8.37
N LYS A 126 19.95 4.37 -9.20
CA LYS A 126 20.01 4.58 -10.64
C LYS A 126 18.67 4.34 -11.35
N ALA A 127 17.92 3.31 -10.94
CA ALA A 127 16.61 3.02 -11.53
C ALA A 127 15.56 4.09 -11.22
N PHE A 128 15.63 4.69 -10.02
CA PHE A 128 14.74 5.79 -9.61
C PHE A 128 15.24 7.18 -10.03
N GLY A 129 16.50 7.31 -10.46
CA GLY A 129 17.11 8.60 -10.80
C GLY A 129 17.36 9.50 -9.57
N VAL A 130 17.57 8.90 -8.39
CA VAL A 130 17.74 9.64 -7.12
C VAL A 130 19.07 9.30 -6.47
N THR A 131 19.52 10.11 -5.51
CA THR A 131 20.75 9.87 -4.75
C THR A 131 20.61 8.70 -3.77
N VAL A 132 21.73 8.02 -3.51
CA VAL A 132 21.82 6.89 -2.56
C VAL A 132 21.39 7.31 -1.15
N GLU A 133 21.80 8.50 -0.70
CA GLU A 133 21.47 9.03 0.62
C GLU A 133 19.96 9.23 0.82
N PHE A 134 19.27 9.68 -0.25
CA PHE A 134 17.83 9.86 -0.22
C PHE A 134 17.10 8.52 -0.07
N ILE A 135 17.52 7.50 -0.80
CA ILE A 135 16.93 6.16 -0.71
C ILE A 135 17.15 5.56 0.68
N ASP A 136 18.34 5.71 1.28
CA ASP A 136 18.62 5.22 2.64
C ASP A 136 17.66 5.86 3.68
N LEU A 137 17.44 7.18 3.59
CA LEU A 137 16.51 7.90 4.47
C LEU A 137 15.05 7.52 4.24
N GLU A 138 14.63 7.32 2.99
CA GLU A 138 13.25 6.94 2.67
C GLU A 138 12.94 5.51 3.12
N LEU A 139 13.80 4.56 2.76
CA LEU A 139 13.61 3.15 3.10
C LEU A 139 13.63 2.94 4.62
N SER A 140 14.56 3.57 5.34
CA SER A 140 14.59 3.48 6.81
C SER A 140 13.27 3.94 7.46
N ARG A 141 12.66 5.02 6.98
CA ARG A 141 11.34 5.48 7.47
C ARG A 141 10.22 4.49 7.15
N PHE A 142 10.23 3.87 5.98
CA PHE A 142 9.20 2.90 5.58
C PHE A 142 9.33 1.55 6.27
N ILE A 143 10.56 1.09 6.51
CA ILE A 143 10.86 -0.13 7.29
C ILE A 143 10.47 0.08 8.74
N ALA A 144 10.81 1.23 9.34
CA ALA A 144 10.41 1.57 10.71
C ALA A 144 8.88 1.64 10.87
N ALA A 145 8.17 2.10 9.83
CA ALA A 145 6.71 2.11 9.79
C ALA A 145 6.09 0.71 9.53
N GLY A 146 6.91 -0.33 9.26
CA GLY A 146 6.46 -1.68 8.97
C GLY A 146 5.74 -1.84 7.63
N LYS A 147 5.88 -0.87 6.72
CA LYS A 147 5.23 -0.91 5.40
C LYS A 147 6.03 -1.68 4.35
N LEU A 148 7.35 -1.79 4.52
CA LEU A 148 8.24 -2.54 3.65
C LEU A 148 8.95 -3.64 4.45
N HIS A 149 8.95 -4.86 3.92
CA HIS A 149 9.61 -6.02 4.51
C HIS A 149 11.00 -6.23 3.92
N CYS A 150 11.87 -5.25 4.11
CA CYS A 150 13.27 -5.32 3.68
C CYS A 150 14.22 -4.99 4.84
N LYS A 151 15.44 -5.49 4.73
CA LYS A 151 16.55 -5.23 5.64
C LYS A 151 17.64 -4.51 4.87
N ILE A 152 18.17 -3.45 5.44
CA ILE A 152 19.26 -2.67 4.86
C ILE A 152 20.57 -3.17 5.49
N ASP A 153 21.50 -3.63 4.66
CA ASP A 153 22.90 -3.83 5.03
C ASP A 153 23.73 -2.67 4.49
N LYS A 154 24.11 -1.75 5.39
CA LYS A 154 24.88 -0.55 5.04
C LYS A 154 26.36 -0.84 4.81
N VAL A 155 26.90 -1.94 5.35
CA VAL A 155 28.31 -2.30 5.18
C VAL A 155 28.52 -2.90 3.80
N ALA A 156 27.63 -3.81 3.40
CA ALA A 156 27.64 -4.41 2.07
C ALA A 156 27.01 -3.50 0.99
N GLY A 157 26.22 -2.50 1.38
CA GLY A 157 25.47 -1.64 0.45
C GLY A 157 24.32 -2.38 -0.25
N VAL A 158 23.75 -3.39 0.41
CA VAL A 158 22.74 -4.30 -0.15
C VAL A 158 21.43 -4.22 0.63
N LEU A 159 20.33 -4.25 -0.10
CA LEU A 159 18.96 -4.40 0.39
C LEU A 159 18.56 -5.86 0.25
N GLU A 160 18.27 -6.52 1.36
CA GLU A 160 17.76 -7.89 1.38
C GLU A 160 16.26 -7.87 1.62
N THR A 161 15.51 -8.58 0.79
CA THR A 161 14.06 -8.71 0.98
C THR A 161 13.78 -9.93 1.86
N ASN A 162 13.07 -9.70 2.97
CA ASN A 162 12.63 -10.79 3.82
C ASN A 162 11.24 -11.20 3.33
N ARG A 163 11.17 -12.25 2.51
CA ARG A 163 9.90 -12.85 2.12
C ARG A 163 9.45 -13.77 3.25
N PRO A 164 8.42 -13.40 4.04
CA PRO A 164 7.90 -14.34 5.02
C PRO A 164 7.24 -15.49 4.26
N ASP A 165 7.83 -16.68 4.32
CA ASP A 165 7.21 -17.88 3.75
C ASP A 165 5.78 -18.02 4.28
N ALA A 166 4.80 -18.24 3.40
CA ALA A 166 3.39 -18.31 3.78
C ALA A 166 3.14 -19.33 4.93
N LYS A 167 3.89 -20.44 4.94
CA LYS A 167 3.85 -21.44 6.03
C LYS A 167 4.42 -20.90 7.35
N ASN A 168 5.55 -20.19 7.30
CA ASN A 168 6.16 -19.61 8.50
C ASN A 168 5.29 -18.48 9.05
N ALA A 169 4.71 -17.64 8.19
CA ALA A 169 3.75 -16.62 8.57
C ALA A 169 2.50 -17.24 9.25
N LEU A 170 1.94 -18.31 8.67
CA LEU A 170 0.80 -19.03 9.25
C LEU A 170 1.16 -19.65 10.60
N TYR A 171 2.33 -20.27 10.70
CA TYR A 171 2.83 -20.86 11.94
C TYR A 171 2.97 -19.81 13.05
N GLN A 172 3.62 -18.69 12.75
CA GLN A 172 3.79 -17.56 13.68
C GLN A 172 2.45 -16.94 14.07
N ALA A 173 1.50 -16.80 13.14
CA ALA A 173 0.16 -16.30 13.44
C ALA A 173 -0.61 -17.25 14.36
N THR A 174 -0.51 -18.55 14.12
CA THR A 174 -1.16 -19.60 14.93
C THR A 174 -0.63 -19.61 16.35
N ILE A 175 0.70 -19.51 16.53
CA ILE A 175 1.33 -19.40 17.86
C ILE A 175 0.82 -18.16 18.58
N LYS A 176 0.84 -16.99 17.93
CA LYS A 176 0.36 -15.73 18.54
C LYS A 176 -1.10 -15.80 18.96
N GLN A 177 -1.96 -16.39 18.13
CA GLN A 177 -3.36 -16.60 18.49
C GLN A 177 -3.51 -17.60 19.65
N GLY A 178 -2.70 -18.66 19.68
CA GLY A 178 -2.62 -19.60 20.79
C GLY A 178 -2.24 -18.91 22.11
N ASP A 179 -1.20 -18.08 22.10
CA ASP A 179 -0.76 -17.32 23.28
C ASP A 179 -1.84 -16.33 23.75
N PHE A 180 -2.54 -15.68 22.83
CA PHE A 180 -3.64 -14.78 23.17
C PHE A 180 -4.79 -15.55 23.85
N LEU A 181 -5.13 -16.73 23.33
CA LEU A 181 -6.15 -17.59 23.91
C LEU A 181 -5.74 -18.08 25.30
N LEU A 182 -4.51 -18.57 25.47
CA LEU A 182 -3.98 -19.02 26.76
C LEU A 182 -4.01 -17.90 27.81
N ASN A 183 -3.59 -16.69 27.42
CA ASN A 183 -3.65 -15.52 28.31
C ASN A 183 -5.09 -15.17 28.73
N ARG A 184 -6.07 -15.32 27.83
CA ARG A 184 -7.48 -15.11 28.17
C ARG A 184 -8.01 -16.19 29.13
N ILE A 185 -7.68 -17.47 28.88
CA ILE A 185 -8.08 -18.59 29.75
C ILE A 185 -7.48 -18.43 31.14
N GLN A 186 -6.20 -18.08 31.23
CA GLN A 186 -5.54 -17.85 32.53
C GLN A 186 -6.17 -16.69 33.30
N LYS A 187 -6.54 -15.59 32.63
CA LYS A 187 -7.26 -14.47 33.26
C LYS A 187 -8.63 -14.91 33.79
N LEU A 188 -9.40 -15.66 33.00
CA LEU A 188 -10.71 -16.17 33.42
C LEU A 188 -10.62 -17.16 34.58
N SER A 189 -9.64 -18.08 34.54
CA SER A 189 -9.40 -19.06 35.61
C SER A 189 -9.06 -18.38 36.95
N ARG A 190 -8.21 -17.34 36.93
CA ARG A 190 -7.92 -16.55 38.13
C ARG A 190 -9.19 -15.93 38.71
N VAL A 191 -10.04 -15.32 37.88
CA VAL A 191 -11.30 -14.71 38.34
C VAL A 191 -12.23 -15.74 38.98
N LEU A 192 -12.37 -16.93 38.39
CA LEU A 192 -13.18 -18.01 38.95
C LEU A 192 -12.63 -18.54 40.28
N LEU A 193 -11.31 -18.69 40.39
CA LEU A 193 -10.65 -19.09 41.64
C LEU A 193 -10.81 -18.03 42.74
N PHE A 194 -10.73 -16.74 42.41
CA PHE A 194 -11.01 -15.66 43.36
C PHE A 194 -12.49 -15.61 43.77
N ALA A 195 -13.43 -15.80 42.83
CA ALA A 195 -14.86 -15.80 43.11
C ALA A 195 -15.26 -16.98 44.02
N THR A 196 -14.72 -18.17 43.79
CA THR A 196 -14.93 -19.34 44.63
C THR A 196 -14.30 -19.19 46.02
N ALA A 197 -13.10 -18.62 46.11
CA ALA A 197 -12.46 -18.30 47.40
C ALA A 197 -13.24 -17.25 48.22
N LEU A 198 -13.78 -16.22 47.56
CA LEU A 198 -14.67 -15.22 48.20
C LEU A 198 -15.98 -15.83 48.69
N HIS A 199 -16.53 -16.80 47.96
CA HIS A 199 -17.74 -17.50 48.37
C HIS A 199 -17.50 -18.42 49.56
N CYS A 200 -16.32 -19.05 49.65
CA CYS A 200 -15.91 -19.90 50.78
C CYS A 200 -15.63 -19.10 52.06
N ARG A 201 -15.23 -17.82 51.95
CA ARG A 201 -14.99 -16.92 53.09
C ARG A 201 -16.24 -16.26 53.68
N LYS A 202 -17.39 -16.38 53.03
CA LYS A 202 -18.68 -15.80 53.46
C LYS A 202 -19.60 -16.80 54.18
N LYS A 203 -19.19 -18.06 54.34
CA LYS A 203 -19.80 -19.06 55.22
C LYS A 203 -18.92 -19.25 56.43
#